data_AF-A0A1I3P1U1-F1
#
_entry.id   AF-A0A1I3P1U1-F1
#
_cell.length_a   1.000
_cell.length_b   1.000
_cell.length_c   1.000
_cell.angle_alpha   90.00
_cell.angle_beta   90.00
_cell.angle_gamma   90.00
#
_symmetry.space_group_name_H-M   'P 1'
#
loop_
_entity.id
_entity.type
_entity.pdbx_description
1 polymer ?
#
loop_
_entity_poly.entity_id
_entity_poly.type
_entity_poly.pdbx_seq_one_letter_code
_entity_poly.pdbx_strand_id
1 'polypeptide(L)'
;MPGHLARLLLALALGCATLSSVASPSYAADKDCGDFATQAAAQGYFLDKGGPRRDPDRLDSDGDGVACESNPCPCSTAQSGSGADAPPDVKRQRARIVRVSDGDTVVARLSRNGLEVKVRLLGIDTPEVFGGVECGGRAASRTTKHLLPRGTRVTLVSDPTQDLRDRYGRLLRYVMKGSTDIDQRLVRRGRARVYVYDDDPFRRVKAYRAAARKARAAGLGLWGSC
;
A
#
# COMPACT_ATOMS: atom_id res chain seq x y z
N MET A 1 51.60 -53.72 -36.85
CA MET A 1 52.24 -53.85 -38.18
C MET A 1 51.47 -52.94 -39.14
N PRO A 2 52.12 -52.37 -40.15
CA PRO A 2 53.04 -51.22 -40.26
C PRO A 2 52.22 -49.94 -40.61
N GLY A 3 52.71 -48.72 -40.85
CA GLY A 3 54.03 -48.17 -41.13
C GLY A 3 53.89 -47.10 -42.23
N HIS A 4 54.67 -46.02 -42.08
CA HIS A 4 55.18 -45.12 -43.13
C HIS A 4 54.23 -44.12 -43.83
N LEU A 5 54.43 -42.82 -43.56
CA LEU A 5 55.23 -41.85 -44.36
C LEU A 5 54.43 -41.22 -45.51
N ALA A 6 54.21 -39.90 -45.44
CA ALA A 6 54.27 -39.05 -46.63
C ALA A 6 54.52 -37.59 -46.25
N ARG A 7 55.38 -36.98 -47.06
CA ARG A 7 56.05 -35.69 -46.91
C ARG A 7 55.23 -34.53 -47.47
N LEU A 8 55.37 -33.39 -46.80
CA LEU A 8 55.77 -32.07 -47.33
C LEU A 8 55.00 -31.44 -48.53
N LEU A 9 54.52 -30.21 -48.27
CA LEU A 9 54.62 -28.95 -49.05
C LEU A 9 53.33 -28.26 -49.50
N LEU A 10 53.24 -26.99 -49.10
CA LEU A 10 52.70 -25.79 -49.79
C LEU A 10 51.20 -25.80 -50.17
N ALA A 11 50.42 -24.72 -50.15
CA ALA A 11 50.71 -23.29 -50.08
C ALA A 11 49.43 -22.50 -49.76
N LEU A 12 49.64 -21.23 -49.40
CA LEU A 12 48.83 -20.03 -49.70
C LEU A 12 47.40 -19.90 -49.15
N ALA A 13 47.30 -18.91 -48.26
CA ALA A 13 46.08 -18.29 -47.77
C ALA A 13 45.29 -17.56 -48.87
N LEU A 14 43.97 -17.66 -48.82
CA LEU A 14 43.04 -16.66 -49.36
C LEU A 14 41.98 -16.37 -48.30
N GLY A 15 41.99 -15.15 -47.78
CA GLY A 15 41.03 -14.66 -46.80
C GLY A 15 39.65 -14.44 -47.42
N CYS A 16 38.62 -14.80 -46.68
CA CYS A 16 37.25 -14.37 -46.94
C CYS A 16 36.71 -13.83 -45.60
N ALA A 17 36.88 -12.52 -45.38
CA ALA A 17 36.38 -11.84 -44.20
C ALA A 17 34.85 -11.65 -44.36
N THR A 18 34.07 -12.38 -43.59
CA THR A 18 32.63 -12.19 -43.49
C THR A 18 32.35 -10.96 -42.63
N LEU A 19 31.95 -9.85 -43.26
CA LEU A 19 31.40 -8.68 -42.58
C LEU A 19 30.07 -9.06 -41.93
N SER A 20 30.12 -9.51 -40.68
CA SER A 20 28.94 -9.59 -39.82
C SER A 20 28.62 -8.18 -39.35
N SER A 21 27.59 -7.58 -39.91
CA SER A 21 27.03 -6.31 -39.44
C SER A 21 26.42 -6.52 -38.04
N VAL A 22 27.23 -6.33 -37.01
CA VAL A 22 26.71 -6.16 -35.64
C VAL A 22 26.00 -4.81 -35.59
N ALA A 23 24.67 -4.84 -35.61
CA ALA A 23 23.87 -3.67 -35.27
C ALA A 23 24.17 -3.32 -33.81
N SER A 24 24.88 -2.22 -33.58
CA SER A 24 25.10 -1.71 -32.23
C SER A 24 23.76 -1.45 -31.56
N PRO A 25 23.58 -1.81 -30.28
CA PRO A 25 22.44 -1.35 -29.52
C PRO A 25 22.47 0.17 -29.50
N SER A 26 21.38 0.80 -29.94
CA SER A 26 21.19 2.23 -29.78
C SER A 26 21.22 2.53 -28.29
N TYR A 27 22.31 3.13 -27.79
CA TYR A 27 22.27 3.80 -26.51
C TYR A 27 21.13 4.81 -26.60
N ALA A 28 20.08 4.62 -25.81
CA ALA A 28 19.08 5.68 -25.62
C ALA A 28 19.88 6.92 -25.23
N ALA A 29 19.70 8.02 -25.97
CA ALA A 29 20.42 9.24 -25.71
C ALA A 29 20.23 9.63 -24.25
N ASP A 30 21.34 9.81 -23.52
CA ASP A 30 21.35 10.35 -22.16
C ASP A 30 20.58 11.68 -22.19
N LYS A 31 19.54 11.78 -21.37
CA LYS A 31 18.66 12.95 -21.34
C LYS A 31 19.04 13.83 -20.17
N ASP A 32 19.29 15.11 -20.43
CA ASP A 32 19.59 16.08 -19.38
C ASP A 32 18.41 17.04 -19.15
N CYS A 33 18.51 17.90 -18.14
CA CYS A 33 17.46 18.88 -17.88
C CYS A 33 17.27 19.89 -19.03
N GLY A 34 18.31 20.18 -19.81
CA GLY A 34 18.25 21.08 -20.95
C GLY A 34 17.41 20.54 -22.11
N ASP A 35 17.21 19.21 -22.19
CA ASP A 35 16.34 18.56 -23.17
C ASP A 35 14.85 18.87 -22.98
N PHE A 36 14.45 19.41 -21.82
CA PHE A 36 13.04 19.62 -21.49
C PHE A 36 12.69 21.10 -21.41
N ALA A 37 11.70 21.51 -22.20
CA ALA A 37 11.22 22.90 -22.21
C ALA A 37 10.57 23.34 -20.87
N THR A 38 10.12 22.38 -20.05
CA THR A 38 9.47 22.65 -18.76
C THR A 38 9.83 21.60 -17.72
N GLN A 39 9.75 21.97 -16.45
CA GLN A 39 9.93 21.04 -15.34
C GLN A 39 8.93 19.87 -15.42
N ALA A 40 7.67 20.15 -15.76
CA ALA A 40 6.63 19.12 -15.88
C ALA A 40 6.95 18.07 -16.96
N ALA A 41 7.58 18.47 -18.07
CA ALA A 41 8.01 17.54 -19.11
C ALA A 41 9.17 16.64 -18.64
N ALA A 42 10.15 17.21 -17.93
CA ALA A 42 11.24 16.47 -17.31
C ALA A 42 10.73 15.49 -16.26
N GLN A 43 9.80 15.93 -15.39
CA GLN A 43 9.16 15.09 -14.39
C GLN A 43 8.42 13.91 -15.01
N GLY A 44 7.65 14.15 -16.08
CA GLY A 44 6.94 13.08 -16.78
C GLY A 44 7.87 12.01 -17.33
N TYR A 45 8.98 12.43 -17.93
CA TYR A 45 10.01 11.53 -18.43
C TYR A 45 10.71 10.76 -17.29
N PHE A 46 11.09 11.44 -16.21
CA PHE A 46 11.70 10.83 -15.03
C PHE A 46 10.83 9.72 -14.43
N LEU A 47 9.51 9.96 -14.31
CA LEU A 47 8.56 8.97 -13.80
C LEU A 47 8.40 7.78 -14.76
N ASP A 48 8.40 8.01 -16.08
CA ASP A 48 8.35 6.95 -17.10
C ASP A 48 9.57 6.02 -17.04
N LYS A 49 10.74 6.56 -16.68
CA LYS A 49 11.98 5.79 -16.49
C LYS A 49 12.07 5.07 -15.13
N GLY A 50 11.07 5.23 -14.26
CA GLY A 50 11.00 4.55 -12.97
C GLY A 50 11.48 5.39 -11.78
N GLY A 51 11.59 6.71 -11.94
CA GLY A 51 11.75 7.65 -10.85
C GLY A 51 10.59 7.54 -9.83
N PRO A 52 10.83 7.75 -8.53
CA PRO A 52 12.11 8.13 -7.89
C PRO A 52 13.03 6.94 -7.54
N ARG A 53 12.64 5.71 -7.89
CA ARG A 53 13.43 4.52 -7.53
C ARG A 53 14.62 4.29 -8.46
N ARG A 54 14.56 4.81 -9.68
CA ARG A 54 15.59 4.70 -10.71
C ARG A 54 15.69 6.02 -11.43
N ASP A 55 16.89 6.60 -11.43
CA ASP A 55 17.20 7.83 -12.16
C ASP A 55 18.35 7.57 -13.15
N PRO A 56 18.08 6.85 -14.25
CA PRO A 56 19.13 6.46 -15.20
C PRO A 56 19.77 7.65 -15.90
N ASP A 57 18.99 8.71 -16.11
CA ASP A 57 19.37 9.93 -16.83
C ASP A 57 19.75 11.08 -15.86
N ARG A 58 19.82 10.80 -14.55
CA ARG A 58 20.29 11.71 -13.49
C ARG A 58 19.55 13.05 -13.45
N LEU A 59 18.23 13.03 -13.70
CA LEU A 59 17.38 14.22 -13.76
C LEU A 59 16.97 14.75 -12.37
N ASP A 60 17.10 13.94 -11.33
CA ASP A 60 16.81 14.25 -9.92
C ASP A 60 18.12 14.15 -9.13
N SER A 61 18.95 15.19 -9.23
CA SER A 61 20.32 15.17 -8.69
C SER A 61 20.36 15.19 -7.16
N ASP A 62 19.34 15.74 -6.50
CA ASP A 62 19.23 15.83 -5.05
C ASP A 62 18.39 14.71 -4.43
N GLY A 63 17.69 13.93 -5.26
CA GLY A 63 17.05 12.67 -4.88
C GLY A 63 15.75 12.87 -4.10
N ASP A 64 15.08 14.01 -4.30
CA ASP A 64 13.86 14.37 -3.60
C ASP A 64 12.57 13.89 -4.31
N GLY A 65 12.74 13.30 -5.50
CA GLY A 65 11.69 12.78 -6.37
C GLY A 65 11.18 13.80 -7.39
N VAL A 66 11.77 14.99 -7.45
CA VAL A 66 11.41 16.07 -8.37
C VAL A 66 12.53 16.32 -9.37
N ALA A 67 12.31 15.93 -10.63
CA ALA A 67 13.30 16.09 -11.68
C ALA A 67 13.36 17.53 -12.20
N CYS A 68 14.58 18.02 -12.45
CA CYS A 68 14.88 19.27 -13.16
C CYS A 68 14.11 20.51 -12.65
N GLU A 69 14.12 20.74 -11.34
CA GLU A 69 13.46 21.88 -10.69
C GLU A 69 13.93 23.26 -11.20
N SER A 70 15.08 23.31 -11.87
CA SER A 70 15.62 24.51 -12.52
C SER A 70 14.89 24.88 -13.82
N ASN A 71 14.11 23.97 -14.40
CA ASN A 71 13.37 24.24 -15.64
C ASN A 71 12.12 25.08 -15.39
N PRO A 72 11.64 25.84 -16.39
CA PRO A 72 10.42 26.63 -16.25
C PRO A 72 9.22 25.77 -15.84
N CYS A 73 8.67 26.02 -14.65
CA CYS A 73 7.46 25.37 -14.17
C CYS A 73 6.22 25.97 -14.85
N PRO A 74 5.30 25.18 -15.43
CA PRO A 74 4.00 25.66 -15.89
C PRO A 74 2.95 25.73 -14.77
N CYS A 75 3.36 25.82 -13.50
CA CYS A 75 2.47 26.06 -12.37
C CYS A 75 2.73 27.45 -11.77
N SER A 76 1.82 28.36 -12.09
CA SER A 76 1.68 29.63 -11.40
C SER A 76 1.37 29.40 -9.91
N THR A 77 2.18 30.05 -9.06
CA THR A 77 1.84 30.55 -7.72
C THR A 77 1.23 29.55 -6.73
N ALA A 78 2.07 28.80 -6.02
CA ALA A 78 2.01 28.61 -4.56
C ALA A 78 3.11 27.64 -4.11
N GLN A 79 4.36 28.10 -4.10
CA GLN A 79 5.39 27.51 -3.24
C GLN A 79 5.54 28.42 -2.02
N SER A 80 5.05 27.93 -0.89
CA SER A 80 5.63 28.19 0.42
C SER A 80 5.20 27.03 1.31
N GLY A 81 6.09 26.05 1.40
CA GLY A 81 5.89 24.88 2.23
C GLY A 81 6.81 23.74 1.81
N SER A 82 8.07 23.82 2.23
CA SER A 82 8.99 22.70 2.39
C SER A 82 8.27 21.44 2.88
N GLY A 83 8.59 20.27 2.33
CA GLY A 83 7.93 19.04 2.77
C GLY A 83 8.40 17.72 2.18
N ALA A 84 9.69 17.54 1.91
CA ALA A 84 10.27 16.21 2.12
C ALA A 84 10.15 15.92 3.64
N ASP A 85 9.55 14.78 4.00
CA ASP A 85 9.22 14.31 5.37
C ASP A 85 8.00 14.91 6.10
N ALA A 86 6.89 15.18 5.41
CA ALA A 86 5.60 15.19 6.11
C ALA A 86 5.17 13.73 6.42
N PRO A 87 4.92 13.35 7.70
CA PRO A 87 4.34 12.04 8.02
C PRO A 87 3.08 11.82 7.19
N PRO A 88 2.77 10.58 6.75
CA PRO A 88 1.62 10.37 5.88
C PRO A 88 0.37 10.93 6.56
N ASP A 89 -0.32 11.83 5.87
CA ASP A 89 -1.41 12.59 6.47
C ASP A 89 -2.51 11.64 6.92
N VAL A 90 -2.75 11.62 8.24
CA VAL A 90 -3.79 10.82 8.87
C VAL A 90 -5.14 11.35 8.44
N LYS A 91 -5.78 10.67 7.49
CA LYS A 91 -7.11 11.04 6.99
C LYS A 91 -8.15 10.79 8.09
N ARG A 92 -8.84 11.87 8.48
CA ARG A 92 -9.95 11.83 9.45
C ARG A 92 -11.24 12.27 8.79
N GLN A 93 -12.23 11.39 8.80
CA GLN A 93 -13.51 11.64 8.14
C GLN A 93 -14.64 11.41 9.13
N ARG A 94 -15.46 12.45 9.35
CA ARG A 94 -16.70 12.31 10.12
C ARG A 94 -17.72 11.52 9.30
N ALA A 95 -18.40 10.58 9.96
CA ALA A 95 -19.41 9.75 9.32
C ALA A 95 -20.53 9.35 10.28
N ARG A 96 -21.61 8.82 9.72
CA ARG A 96 -22.70 8.17 10.46
C ARG A 96 -22.85 6.73 10.04
N ILE A 97 -22.98 5.81 11.00
CA ILE A 97 -23.20 4.40 10.70
C ILE A 97 -24.56 4.20 10.04
N VAL A 98 -24.57 3.56 8.88
CA VAL A 98 -25.80 3.21 8.14
C VAL A 98 -26.28 1.83 8.56
N ARG A 99 -25.34 0.86 8.58
CA ARG A 99 -25.56 -0.52 9.02
C ARG A 99 -24.23 -1.20 9.32
N VAL A 100 -24.29 -2.29 10.07
CA VAL A 100 -23.19 -3.23 10.29
C VAL A 100 -23.41 -4.42 9.37
N SER A 101 -22.44 -4.73 8.50
CA SER A 101 -22.53 -5.88 7.58
C SER A 101 -22.24 -7.18 8.32
N ASP A 102 -21.12 -7.21 9.04
CA ASP A 102 -20.61 -8.34 9.83
C ASP A 102 -19.79 -7.80 11.03
N GLY A 103 -18.99 -8.62 11.70
CA GLY A 103 -18.31 -8.24 12.94
C GLY A 103 -17.25 -7.14 12.78
N ASP A 104 -16.65 -6.99 11.60
CA ASP A 104 -15.55 -6.05 11.32
C ASP A 104 -15.78 -5.19 10.07
N THR A 105 -16.94 -5.30 9.42
CA THR A 105 -17.31 -4.49 8.26
C THR A 105 -18.57 -3.71 8.53
N VAL A 106 -18.49 -2.39 8.34
CA VAL A 106 -19.63 -1.47 8.48
C VAL A 106 -19.85 -0.67 7.19
N VAL A 107 -21.07 -0.17 7.02
CA VAL A 107 -21.38 0.86 6.01
C VAL A 107 -21.59 2.17 6.75
N ALA A 108 -20.90 3.21 6.30
CA ALA A 108 -20.96 4.53 6.90
C ALA A 108 -21.24 5.59 5.83
N ARG A 109 -22.02 6.61 6.19
CA ARG A 109 -22.31 7.78 5.37
C ARG A 109 -21.35 8.90 5.75
N LEU A 110 -20.49 9.32 4.82
CA LEU A 110 -19.54 10.41 5.04
C LEU A 110 -20.28 11.73 5.23
N SER A 111 -19.92 12.50 6.25
CA SER A 111 -20.58 13.78 6.54
C SER A 111 -20.26 14.87 5.53
N ARG A 112 -19.13 14.78 4.83
CA ARG A 112 -18.68 15.81 3.87
C ARG A 112 -19.55 15.89 2.61
N ASN A 113 -19.98 14.74 2.09
CA ASN A 113 -20.63 14.64 0.78
C ASN A 113 -21.81 13.67 0.76
N GLY A 114 -22.18 13.07 1.90
CA GLY A 114 -23.29 12.12 1.98
C GLY A 114 -23.02 10.74 1.40
N LEU A 115 -21.81 10.47 0.88
CA LEU A 115 -21.48 9.20 0.24
C LEU A 115 -21.52 8.05 1.23
N GLU A 116 -22.20 6.95 0.88
CA GLU A 116 -22.11 5.70 1.61
C GLU A 116 -20.87 4.92 1.17
N VAL A 117 -20.06 4.53 2.15
CA VAL A 117 -18.82 3.78 1.96
C VAL A 117 -18.81 2.53 2.83
N LYS A 118 -18.27 1.44 2.30
CA LYS A 118 -17.93 0.26 3.09
C LYS A 118 -16.60 0.52 3.81
N VAL A 119 -16.55 0.15 5.08
CA VAL A 119 -15.37 0.31 5.94
C VAL A 119 -15.05 -1.03 6.57
N ARG A 120 -13.82 -1.51 6.36
CA ARG A 120 -13.23 -2.65 7.08
C ARG A 120 -12.48 -2.08 8.29
N LEU A 121 -12.85 -2.56 9.48
CA LEU A 121 -12.21 -2.19 10.74
C LEU A 121 -10.76 -2.67 10.70
N LEU A 122 -9.84 -1.78 11.05
CA LEU A 122 -8.42 -1.95 10.81
C LEU A 122 -7.77 -2.79 11.92
N GLY A 123 -6.94 -3.75 11.53
CA GLY A 123 -6.13 -4.53 12.47
C GLY A 123 -6.90 -5.62 13.23
N ILE A 124 -8.14 -5.89 12.83
CA ILE A 124 -8.97 -6.94 13.42
C ILE A 124 -9.60 -7.82 12.35
N ASP A 125 -9.90 -9.04 12.76
CA ASP A 125 -10.70 -9.99 12.01
C ASP A 125 -11.70 -10.65 12.96
N THR A 126 -12.95 -10.72 12.53
CA THR A 126 -14.02 -11.37 13.29
C THR A 126 -14.39 -12.70 12.66
N PRO A 127 -14.77 -13.72 13.46
CA PRO A 127 -15.14 -15.01 12.88
C PRO A 127 -16.28 -14.85 11.89
N GLU A 128 -16.13 -15.49 10.74
CA GLU A 128 -17.01 -15.30 9.60
C GLU A 128 -18.45 -15.73 9.89
N VAL A 129 -19.41 -15.02 9.30
CA VAL A 129 -20.86 -15.29 9.46
C VAL A 129 -21.55 -15.70 8.15
N PHE A 130 -20.83 -15.64 7.03
CA PHE A 130 -21.31 -16.05 5.71
C PHE A 130 -20.36 -17.11 5.13
N GLY A 131 -20.87 -18.14 4.45
CA GLY A 131 -20.06 -19.22 3.85
C GLY A 131 -19.60 -20.33 4.81
N GLY A 132 -19.72 -20.10 6.12
CA GLY A 132 -19.49 -21.06 7.20
C GLY A 132 -19.57 -20.30 8.51
N VAL A 133 -20.53 -20.61 9.38
CA VAL A 133 -20.69 -19.86 10.64
C VAL A 133 -19.57 -20.29 11.59
N GLU A 134 -18.55 -19.46 11.72
CA GLU A 134 -17.47 -19.71 12.66
C GLU A 134 -17.95 -19.46 14.10
N CYS A 135 -17.39 -20.22 15.04
CA CYS A 135 -17.70 -20.06 16.45
C CYS A 135 -17.45 -18.62 16.89
N GLY A 136 -18.49 -17.99 17.46
CA GLY A 136 -18.45 -16.61 17.93
C GLY A 136 -18.76 -15.52 16.91
N GLY A 137 -18.90 -15.82 15.61
CA GLY A 137 -19.19 -14.82 14.57
C GLY A 137 -20.49 -14.04 14.80
N ARG A 138 -21.58 -14.76 15.15
CA ARG A 138 -22.87 -14.13 15.52
C ARG A 138 -22.74 -13.22 16.74
N ALA A 139 -21.93 -13.61 17.73
CA ALA A 139 -21.72 -12.81 18.93
C ALA A 139 -20.85 -11.56 18.65
N ALA A 140 -19.86 -11.67 17.76
CA ALA A 140 -19.09 -10.54 17.27
C ALA A 140 -19.98 -9.54 16.54
N SER A 141 -20.73 -9.99 15.53
CA SER A 141 -21.70 -9.16 14.79
C SER A 141 -22.72 -8.46 15.69
N ARG A 142 -23.31 -9.17 16.68
CA ARG A 142 -24.23 -8.56 17.65
C ARG A 142 -23.54 -7.49 18.51
N THR A 143 -22.30 -7.75 18.93
CA THR A 143 -21.52 -6.79 19.72
C THR A 143 -21.25 -5.52 18.91
N THR A 144 -20.82 -5.66 17.65
CA THR A 144 -20.59 -4.52 16.76
C THR A 144 -21.87 -3.73 16.52
N LYS A 145 -23.01 -4.40 16.27
CA LYS A 145 -24.33 -3.76 16.15
C LYS A 145 -24.74 -2.98 17.41
N HIS A 146 -24.46 -3.51 18.59
CA HIS A 146 -24.76 -2.83 19.86
C HIS A 146 -23.84 -1.63 20.12
N LEU A 147 -22.56 -1.72 19.75
CA LEU A 147 -21.61 -0.62 19.88
C LEU A 147 -21.87 0.51 18.86
N LEU A 148 -22.28 0.13 17.66
CA LEU A 148 -22.49 0.99 16.49
C LEU A 148 -23.93 0.86 15.94
N PRO A 149 -24.98 1.21 16.71
CA PRO A 149 -26.33 1.24 16.18
C PRO A 149 -26.43 2.24 15.03
N ARG A 150 -27.40 2.04 14.13
CA ARG A 150 -27.68 2.95 13.01
C ARG A 150 -27.79 4.40 13.50
N GLY A 151 -27.17 5.32 12.77
CA GLY A 151 -27.13 6.75 13.10
C GLY A 151 -25.97 7.16 14.03
N THR A 152 -25.23 6.20 14.60
CA THR A 152 -24.07 6.48 15.46
C THR A 152 -23.07 7.38 14.73
N ARG A 153 -22.70 8.49 15.38
CA ARG A 153 -21.64 9.40 14.90
C ARG A 153 -20.29 8.77 15.19
N VAL A 154 -19.44 8.70 14.17
CA VAL A 154 -18.08 8.18 14.25
C VAL A 154 -17.10 9.06 13.51
N THR A 155 -15.82 8.94 13.87
CA THR A 155 -14.70 9.43 13.07
C THR A 155 -13.95 8.23 12.52
N LEU A 156 -13.86 8.15 11.20
CA LEU A 156 -13.05 7.18 10.49
C LEU A 156 -11.62 7.72 10.40
N VAL A 157 -10.64 6.96 10.87
CA VAL A 157 -9.24 7.39 10.94
C VAL A 157 -8.38 6.40 10.16
N SER A 158 -7.64 6.86 9.15
CA SER A 158 -6.66 5.99 8.47
C SER A 158 -5.46 5.69 9.36
N ASP A 159 -4.78 4.59 9.06
CA ASP A 159 -3.43 4.38 9.54
C ASP A 159 -2.45 4.81 8.43
N PRO A 160 -1.49 5.72 8.69
CA PRO A 160 -0.51 6.13 7.71
C PRO A 160 0.45 5.02 7.28
N THR A 161 0.56 3.93 8.05
CA THR A 161 1.40 2.78 7.70
C THR A 161 0.66 1.75 6.87
N GLN A 162 -0.60 1.98 6.50
CA GLN A 162 -1.45 0.99 5.85
C GLN A 162 -2.13 1.60 4.64
N ASP A 163 -2.52 0.75 3.70
CA ASP A 163 -3.32 1.18 2.56
C ASP A 163 -4.63 1.86 2.99
N LEU A 164 -5.10 2.79 2.17
CA LEU A 164 -6.37 3.47 2.43
C LEU A 164 -7.58 2.58 2.14
N ARG A 165 -7.42 1.55 1.30
CA ARG A 165 -8.45 0.63 0.84
C ARG A 165 -7.89 -0.76 0.67
N ASP A 166 -8.73 -1.77 0.85
CA ASP A 166 -8.40 -3.14 0.46
C ASP A 166 -8.71 -3.42 -1.02
N ARG A 167 -8.36 -4.63 -1.48
CA ARG A 167 -8.63 -5.14 -2.84
C ARG A 167 -10.12 -5.17 -3.23
N TYR A 168 -11.03 -5.06 -2.28
CA TYR A 168 -12.49 -5.02 -2.50
C TYR A 168 -13.04 -3.58 -2.47
N GLY A 169 -12.16 -2.59 -2.40
CA GLY A 169 -12.51 -1.17 -2.37
C GLY A 169 -13.08 -0.68 -1.04
N ARG A 170 -13.07 -1.48 0.03
CA ARG A 170 -13.51 -1.04 1.37
C ARG A 170 -12.44 -0.10 1.95
N LEU A 171 -12.87 0.96 2.63
CA LEU A 171 -11.93 1.81 3.36
C LEU A 171 -11.34 1.04 4.55
N LEU A 172 -10.02 1.09 4.74
CA LEU A 172 -9.34 0.56 5.92
C LEU A 172 -9.23 1.66 6.98
N ARG A 173 -10.00 1.56 8.06
CA ARG A 173 -10.10 2.64 9.05
C ARG A 173 -10.26 2.10 10.46
N TYR A 174 -9.64 2.79 11.41
CA TYR A 174 -10.11 2.75 12.80
C TYR A 174 -11.44 3.48 12.91
N VAL A 175 -12.42 2.86 13.55
CA VAL A 175 -13.75 3.44 13.78
C VAL A 175 -13.80 4.01 15.20
N MET A 176 -13.69 5.33 15.30
CA MET A 176 -13.70 6.04 16.59
C MET A 176 -15.11 6.53 16.93
N LYS A 177 -15.67 6.09 18.06
CA LYS A 177 -16.91 6.64 18.65
C LYS A 177 -16.54 7.55 19.82
N GLY A 178 -16.49 8.86 19.57
CA GLY A 178 -15.86 9.80 20.52
C GLY A 178 -14.38 9.46 20.69
N SER A 179 -13.93 9.25 21.93
CA SER A 179 -12.58 8.78 22.26
C SER A 179 -12.42 7.25 22.22
N THR A 180 -13.50 6.49 22.01
CA THR A 180 -13.45 5.03 22.01
C THR A 180 -13.06 4.48 20.65
N ASP A 181 -11.95 3.74 20.61
CA ASP A 181 -11.54 2.87 19.49
C ASP A 181 -12.41 1.59 19.52
N ILE A 182 -13.34 1.46 18.57
CA ILE A 182 -14.29 0.34 18.52
C ILE A 182 -13.58 -0.96 18.14
N ASP A 183 -12.63 -0.89 17.23
CA ASP A 183 -11.83 -2.00 16.74
C ASP A 183 -11.06 -2.63 17.92
N GLN A 184 -10.35 -1.82 18.73
CA GLN A 184 -9.69 -2.30 19.95
C GLN A 184 -10.70 -2.81 20.98
N ARG A 185 -11.88 -2.17 21.10
CA ARG A 185 -12.92 -2.59 22.05
C ARG A 185 -13.45 -3.98 21.72
N LEU A 186 -13.55 -4.36 20.46
CA LEU A 186 -13.93 -5.71 20.03
C LEU A 186 -12.87 -6.74 20.44
N VAL A 187 -11.58 -6.43 20.24
CA VAL A 187 -10.47 -7.29 20.70
C VAL A 187 -10.50 -7.46 22.23
N ARG A 188 -10.67 -6.37 22.99
CA ARG A 188 -10.76 -6.43 24.47
C ARG A 188 -11.92 -7.28 24.98
N ARG A 189 -13.01 -7.38 24.21
CA ARG A 189 -14.18 -8.21 24.55
C ARG A 189 -14.04 -9.66 24.05
N GLY A 190 -12.90 -10.01 23.47
CA GLY A 190 -12.68 -11.32 22.84
C GLY A 190 -13.67 -11.56 21.71
N ARG A 191 -14.05 -10.53 20.94
CA ARG A 191 -14.97 -10.64 19.80
C ARG A 191 -14.27 -10.59 18.44
N ALA A 192 -12.99 -10.26 18.43
CA ALA A 192 -12.16 -10.22 17.24
C ALA A 192 -10.74 -10.71 17.56
N ARG A 193 -10.08 -11.30 16.56
CA ARG A 193 -8.65 -11.61 16.58
C ARG A 193 -7.89 -10.39 16.05
N VAL A 194 -6.63 -10.25 16.48
CA VAL A 194 -5.73 -9.24 15.90
C VAL A 194 -5.28 -9.76 14.55
N TYR A 195 -5.44 -8.95 13.52
CA TYR A 195 -5.11 -9.31 12.14
C TYR A 195 -4.00 -8.39 11.61
N VAL A 196 -2.93 -8.99 11.10
CA VAL A 196 -1.83 -8.31 10.43
C VAL A 196 -1.80 -8.88 9.02
N TYR A 197 -1.94 -8.01 8.02
CA TYR A 197 -2.00 -8.39 6.61
C TYR A 197 -0.57 -8.37 6.04
N ASP A 198 -0.18 -9.41 5.29
CA ASP A 198 1.14 -9.54 4.65
C ASP A 198 2.35 -9.21 5.54
N ASP A 199 2.27 -9.61 6.82
CA ASP A 199 3.28 -9.33 7.85
C ASP A 199 3.61 -7.83 8.06
N ASP A 200 2.77 -6.93 7.56
CA ASP A 200 2.90 -5.47 7.70
C ASP A 200 2.09 -4.93 8.90
N PRO A 201 2.74 -4.60 10.04
CA PRO A 201 2.04 -4.21 11.24
C PRO A 201 1.50 -2.77 11.19
N PHE A 202 0.19 -2.62 11.36
CA PHE A 202 -0.43 -1.33 11.65
C PHE A 202 0.10 -0.66 12.93
N ARG A 203 0.10 0.68 12.97
CA ARG A 203 0.70 1.49 14.05
C ARG A 203 0.24 1.13 15.46
N ARG A 204 -1.00 0.64 15.63
CA ARG A 204 -1.59 0.28 16.94
C ARG A 204 -1.42 -1.19 17.33
N VAL A 205 -0.68 -2.01 16.57
CA VAL A 205 -0.63 -3.47 16.74
C VAL A 205 -0.23 -3.90 18.16
N LYS A 206 0.73 -3.21 18.79
CA LYS A 206 1.19 -3.54 20.15
C LYS A 206 0.05 -3.44 21.17
N ALA A 207 -0.76 -2.39 21.07
CA ALA A 207 -1.90 -2.16 21.95
C ALA A 207 -3.01 -3.20 21.72
N TYR A 208 -3.24 -3.62 20.47
CA TYR A 208 -4.24 -4.62 20.12
C TYR A 208 -3.82 -6.01 20.61
N ARG A 209 -2.54 -6.38 20.41
CA ARG A 209 -1.97 -7.63 20.95
C ARG A 209 -2.06 -7.68 22.48
N ALA A 210 -1.79 -6.57 23.17
CA ALA A 210 -1.95 -6.49 24.63
C ALA A 210 -3.41 -6.67 25.06
N ALA A 211 -4.37 -6.07 24.35
CA ALA A 211 -5.79 -6.29 24.58
C ALA A 211 -6.21 -7.75 24.37
N ALA A 212 -5.71 -8.40 23.31
CA ALA A 212 -6.00 -9.80 23.02
C ALA A 212 -5.45 -10.74 24.11
N ARG A 213 -4.22 -10.51 24.60
CA ARG A 213 -3.66 -11.29 25.72
C ARG A 213 -4.53 -11.21 26.98
N LYS A 214 -5.02 -10.01 27.32
CA LYS A 214 -5.93 -9.81 28.47
C LYS A 214 -7.27 -10.53 28.27
N ALA A 215 -7.85 -10.45 27.07
CA ALA A 215 -9.10 -11.16 26.76
C ALA A 215 -8.93 -12.69 26.85
N ARG A 216 -7.79 -13.22 26.37
CA ARG A 216 -7.44 -14.64 26.47
C ARG A 216 -7.30 -15.10 27.92
N ALA A 217 -6.50 -14.39 28.71
CA ALA A 217 -6.28 -14.74 30.12
C ALA A 217 -7.58 -14.73 30.94
N ALA A 218 -8.56 -13.92 30.54
CA ALA A 218 -9.87 -13.84 31.18
C ALA A 218 -10.94 -14.74 30.53
N GLY A 219 -10.59 -15.61 29.56
CA GLY A 219 -11.55 -16.50 28.90
C GLY A 219 -12.70 -15.79 28.18
N LEU A 220 -12.48 -14.56 27.71
CA LEU A 220 -13.56 -13.74 27.15
C LEU A 220 -13.89 -14.13 25.70
N GLY A 221 -15.18 -14.27 25.41
CA GLY A 221 -15.69 -14.43 24.06
C GLY A 221 -15.08 -15.65 23.35
N LEU A 222 -14.32 -15.41 22.27
CA LEU A 222 -13.65 -16.45 21.47
C LEU A 222 -12.65 -17.32 22.24
N TRP A 223 -12.27 -16.94 23.47
CA TRP A 223 -11.23 -17.61 24.24
C TRP A 223 -11.76 -18.46 25.40
N GLY A 224 -13.08 -18.53 25.57
CA GLY A 224 -13.71 -19.36 26.61
C GLY A 224 -15.07 -19.93 26.20
N SER A 225 -15.58 -19.58 25.02
CA SER A 225 -16.83 -20.14 24.45
C SER A 225 -16.59 -20.87 23.12
N CYS A 226 -15.35 -20.82 22.67
CA CYS A 226 -14.71 -21.42 21.51
C CYS A 226 -13.25 -21.69 21.97
#